data_AF-A0A1E7JCU4-F1
#
_entry.id   AF-A0A1E7JCU4-F1
#
_cell.length_a   1.000
_cell.length_b   1.000
_cell.length_c   1.000
_cell.angle_alpha   90.00
_cell.angle_beta   90.00
_cell.angle_gamma   90.00
#
_symmetry.space_group_name_H-M   'P 1'
#
loop_
_entity.id
_entity.type
_entity.pdbx_description
1 polymer ?
#
loop_
_entity_poly.entity_id
_entity_poly.type
_entity_poly.pdbx_seq_one_letter_code
_entity_poly.pdbx_strand_id
1 'polypeptide(L)'
;MQTSDAYREYFGRLNDDGILHINHHIYPKMVTTAALAWKQMGRSDFQKHVLVFERPGRRDNLPTVLIKMKAWTDQEVSALKDLFSLSLRLGVERRLVEDPLHPERSFLSPVFYSGDLTELAELSKKIEFRIMPSTDDKPYFNFLRKRIGLVESDTENFMNISTAKLLNSQIKKFVPMDIIHLCVTGAASLFFVVIFIVLPLHFAGVGKARWSQKGSCLVYFSCLGAGFIIFELVLIQIFMHFIGFPLYTYSAVIFTLLLGAGVGSLSSKKLGVSLTNRWMVPFIGILVIGLFLLVTHRHIFDVFIAYPIVIRILVSSLLIFPMGFFMGMPFPLGILAIKSYPSGAIAWAWAMNGLFTVVGGFSSILLSIFLGFRQTLLLALILYVLAFSIFSRIRLAGHVST
;
A
#
# COMPACT_ATOMS: atom_id res chain seq x y z
N MET A 1 12.60 -0.53 7.81
CA MET A 1 11.29 0.07 7.44
C MET A 1 10.76 0.90 8.62
N GLN A 2 9.91 1.91 8.35
CA GLN A 2 9.31 2.80 9.36
C GLN A 2 7.82 2.46 9.55
N THR A 3 7.53 1.28 10.07
CA THR A 3 6.17 0.79 10.36
C THR A 3 6.09 0.29 11.80
N SER A 4 4.94 0.42 12.45
CA SER A 4 4.73 -0.04 13.83
C SER A 4 5.02 -1.53 13.99
N ASP A 5 4.72 -2.34 12.97
CA ASP A 5 5.08 -3.75 12.92
C ASP A 5 6.59 -3.98 12.95
N ALA A 6 7.36 -3.22 12.16
CA ALA A 6 8.82 -3.28 12.19
C ALA A 6 9.40 -2.78 13.52
N TYR A 7 8.83 -1.73 14.13
CA TYR A 7 9.26 -1.27 15.46
C TYR A 7 9.04 -2.34 16.52
N ARG A 8 7.92 -3.07 16.48
CA ARG A 8 7.66 -4.19 17.39
C ARG A 8 8.71 -5.29 17.25
N GLU A 9 9.14 -5.58 16.01
CA GLU A 9 10.24 -6.52 15.78
C GLU A 9 11.56 -5.97 16.35
N TYR A 10 11.91 -4.70 16.08
CA TYR A 10 13.13 -4.10 16.59
C TYR A 10 13.17 -4.15 18.13
N PHE A 11 12.09 -3.76 18.80
CA PHE A 11 12.00 -3.80 20.25
C PHE A 11 12.05 -5.23 20.80
N GLY A 12 11.41 -6.20 20.13
CA GLY A 12 11.43 -7.60 20.53
C GLY A 12 12.80 -8.28 20.37
N ARG A 13 13.74 -7.68 19.63
CA ARG A 13 15.12 -8.18 19.43
C ARG A 13 16.13 -7.52 20.36
N LEU A 14 15.75 -6.47 21.09
CA LEU A 14 16.65 -5.78 22.01
C LEU A 14 16.66 -6.47 23.39
N ASN A 15 17.83 -6.43 24.03
CA ASN A 15 17.96 -6.78 25.45
C ASN A 15 17.25 -5.73 26.33
N ASP A 16 17.05 -6.05 27.61
CA ASP A 16 16.35 -5.16 28.58
C ASP A 16 16.94 -3.75 28.70
N ASP A 17 18.24 -3.59 28.48
CA ASP A 17 18.94 -2.30 28.50
C ASP A 17 19.32 -1.80 27.10
N GLY A 18 18.80 -2.45 26.06
CA GLY A 18 19.06 -2.12 24.67
C GLY A 18 18.50 -0.76 24.26
N ILE A 19 19.20 -0.09 23.34
CA ILE A 19 18.81 1.20 22.77
C ILE A 19 18.62 1.03 21.27
N LEU A 20 17.42 1.35 20.78
CA LEU A 20 17.16 1.53 19.36
C LEU A 20 17.60 2.93 18.94
N HIS A 21 18.55 3.00 18.00
CA HIS A 21 18.98 4.26 17.39
C HIS A 21 18.50 4.36 15.95
N ILE A 22 17.74 5.41 15.63
CA ILE A 22 17.26 5.69 14.28
C ILE A 22 17.59 7.14 13.91
N ASN A 23 18.20 7.32 12.74
CA ASN A 23 18.34 8.62 12.07
C ASN A 23 17.45 8.62 10.82
N HIS A 24 16.40 9.41 10.82
CA HIS A 24 15.52 9.60 9.66
C HIS A 24 14.82 10.96 9.76
N HIS A 25 14.40 11.55 8.65
CA HIS A 25 13.63 12.80 8.69
C HIS A 25 12.30 12.59 9.42
N ILE A 26 11.77 13.68 10.01
CA ILE A 26 10.42 13.75 10.60
C ILE A 26 10.24 12.82 11.81
N TYR A 27 10.96 13.12 12.89
CA TYR A 27 10.81 12.38 14.14
C TYR A 27 9.40 12.39 14.75
N PRO A 28 8.53 13.41 14.58
CA PRO A 28 7.19 13.33 15.16
C PRO A 28 6.40 12.11 14.68
N LYS A 29 6.51 11.75 13.39
CA LYS A 29 5.88 10.55 12.85
C LYS A 29 6.62 9.26 13.24
N MET A 30 7.94 9.31 13.44
CA MET A 30 8.68 8.17 14.01
C MET A 30 8.18 7.85 15.41
N VAL A 31 8.03 8.88 16.25
CA VAL A 31 7.54 8.75 17.63
C VAL A 31 6.14 8.16 17.66
N THR A 32 5.18 8.66 16.87
CA THR A 32 3.83 8.07 16.84
C THR A 32 3.83 6.64 16.33
N THR A 33 4.66 6.33 15.33
CA THR A 33 4.79 4.97 14.77
C THR A 33 5.38 4.00 15.80
N ALA A 34 6.41 4.41 16.52
CA ALA A 34 7.02 3.64 17.60
C ALA A 34 6.09 3.51 18.81
N ALA A 35 5.35 4.57 19.18
CA ALA A 35 4.39 4.58 20.27
C ALA A 35 3.25 3.58 20.05
N LEU A 36 2.75 3.49 18.82
CA LEU A 36 1.75 2.47 18.46
C LEU A 36 2.31 1.06 18.67
N ALA A 37 3.55 0.80 18.24
CA ALA A 37 4.20 -0.50 18.45
C ALA A 37 4.38 -0.80 19.95
N TRP A 38 4.81 0.19 20.73
CA TRP A 38 5.01 0.10 22.17
C TRP A 38 3.72 -0.27 22.91
N LYS A 39 2.62 0.43 22.58
CA LYS A 39 1.28 0.12 23.12
C LYS A 39 0.80 -1.27 22.71
N GLN A 40 1.01 -1.69 21.46
CA GLN A 40 0.66 -3.03 20.99
C GLN A 40 1.45 -4.14 21.69
N MET A 41 2.65 -3.86 22.20
CA MET A 41 3.43 -4.76 23.05
C MET A 41 2.94 -4.78 24.50
N GLY A 42 1.87 -4.06 24.83
CA GLY A 42 1.34 -3.96 26.20
C GLY A 42 2.17 -3.09 27.13
N ARG A 43 3.05 -2.23 26.60
CA ARG A 43 3.92 -1.36 27.39
C ARG A 43 3.34 0.05 27.54
N SER A 44 3.59 0.69 28.68
CA SER A 44 3.15 2.06 29.00
C SER A 44 4.34 3.03 29.05
N ASP A 45 4.07 4.29 29.43
CA ASP A 45 5.07 5.31 29.76
C ASP A 45 6.09 5.63 28.66
N PHE A 46 5.72 5.44 27.40
CA PHE A 46 6.66 5.49 26.27
C PHE A 46 7.50 6.78 26.22
N GLN A 47 6.95 7.93 26.63
CA GLN A 47 7.70 9.19 26.68
C GLN A 47 9.00 9.09 27.51
N LYS A 48 9.01 8.33 28.61
CA LYS A 48 10.20 8.14 29.46
C LYS A 48 11.33 7.33 28.78
N HIS A 49 11.02 6.72 27.63
CA HIS A 49 11.92 5.87 26.87
C HIS A 49 12.48 6.57 25.63
N VAL A 50 11.92 7.71 25.24
CA VAL A 50 12.26 8.40 23.99
C VAL A 50 13.14 9.61 24.29
N LEU A 51 14.23 9.72 23.55
CA LEU A 51 15.15 10.85 23.63
C LEU A 51 15.52 11.25 22.20
N VAL A 52 15.39 12.54 21.87
CA VAL A 52 15.63 13.02 20.50
C VAL A 52 16.59 14.21 20.49
N PHE A 53 17.67 14.07 19.73
CA PHE A 53 18.54 15.19 19.37
C PHE A 53 18.33 15.60 17.92
N GLU A 54 18.25 16.89 17.64
CA GLU A 54 18.16 17.41 16.28
C GLU A 54 19.21 18.48 15.99
N ARG A 55 19.50 18.68 14.70
CA ARG A 55 20.27 19.82 14.22
C ARG A 55 19.31 20.96 13.85
N PRO A 56 19.27 22.06 14.62
CA PRO A 56 18.32 23.14 14.35
C PRO A 56 18.58 23.81 12.99
N GLY A 57 17.52 24.31 12.35
CA GLY A 57 17.61 25.19 11.17
C GLY A 57 18.00 24.53 9.84
N ARG A 58 18.33 23.24 9.79
CA ARG A 58 18.67 22.51 8.54
C ARG A 58 17.43 21.92 7.88
N ARG A 59 17.37 21.90 6.55
CA ARG A 59 16.30 21.22 5.77
C ARG A 59 16.26 19.73 6.10
N ASP A 60 17.43 19.12 6.10
CA ASP A 60 17.60 17.73 6.45
C ASP A 60 18.43 17.66 7.73
N ASN A 61 17.74 17.52 8.86
CA ASN A 61 18.37 17.51 10.18
C ASN A 61 18.63 16.10 10.71
N LEU A 62 18.23 15.04 9.98
CA LEU A 62 18.34 13.61 10.36
C LEU A 62 18.37 13.42 11.89
N PRO A 63 17.27 13.75 12.61
CA PRO A 63 17.24 13.72 14.06
C PRO A 63 17.64 12.33 14.56
N THR A 64 18.45 12.33 15.62
CA THR A 64 18.87 11.13 16.32
C THR A 64 17.80 10.79 17.35
N VAL A 65 16.95 9.82 17.00
CA VAL A 65 15.95 9.24 17.90
C VAL A 65 16.57 8.04 18.59
N LEU A 66 16.59 8.09 19.92
CA LEU A 66 17.04 7.02 20.79
C LEU A 66 15.84 6.52 21.60
N ILE A 67 15.56 5.22 21.51
CA ILE A 67 14.47 4.59 22.26
C ILE A 67 15.09 3.48 23.10
N LYS A 68 15.09 3.66 24.42
CA LYS A 68 15.68 2.71 25.36
C LYS A 68 14.62 1.77 25.93
N MET A 69 14.95 0.49 26.08
CA MET A 69 14.04 -0.50 26.65
C MET A 69 13.70 -0.25 28.13
N LYS A 70 14.57 0.44 28.88
CA LYS A 70 14.32 1.02 30.21
C LYS A 70 14.14 2.53 30.13
N ALA A 71 13.50 3.10 31.14
CA ALA A 71 13.42 4.55 31.27
C ALA A 71 14.83 5.14 31.38
N TRP A 72 15.03 6.28 30.73
CA TRP A 72 16.31 7.00 30.82
C TRP A 72 16.57 7.51 32.23
N THR A 73 17.83 7.51 32.64
CA THR A 73 18.26 8.07 33.94
C THR A 73 18.97 9.42 33.75
N ASP A 74 19.01 10.24 34.80
CA ASP A 74 19.73 11.53 34.81
C ASP A 74 21.20 11.40 34.39
N GLN A 75 21.89 10.37 34.86
CA GLN A 75 23.29 10.10 34.52
C GLN A 75 23.47 9.85 33.02
N GLU A 76 22.58 9.05 32.42
CA GLU A 76 22.66 8.70 30.99
C GLU A 76 22.32 9.88 30.09
N VAL A 77 21.27 10.64 30.43
CA VAL A 77 20.91 11.84 29.69
C VAL A 77 22.02 12.89 29.77
N SER A 78 22.68 13.02 30.92
CA SER A 78 23.81 13.93 31.10
C SER A 78 25.03 13.48 30.27
N ALA A 79 25.38 12.19 30.30
CA ALA A 79 26.46 11.64 29.48
C ALA A 79 26.21 11.82 27.97
N LEU A 80 24.96 11.69 27.51
CA LEU A 80 24.59 11.96 26.12
C LEU A 80 24.69 13.46 25.78
N LYS A 81 24.23 14.36 26.67
CA LYS A 81 24.39 15.81 26.50
C LYS A 81 25.88 16.17 26.36
N ASP A 82 26.74 15.58 27.18
CA ASP A 82 28.20 15.79 27.11
C ASP A 82 28.79 15.26 25.80
N LEU A 83 28.42 14.04 25.39
CA LEU A 83 28.85 13.45 24.12
C LEU A 83 28.48 14.34 22.92
N PHE A 84 27.24 14.85 22.88
CA PHE A 84 26.79 15.72 21.80
C PHE A 84 27.33 17.15 21.91
N SER A 85 27.67 17.63 23.11
CA SER A 85 28.42 18.87 23.29
C SER A 85 29.83 18.79 22.68
N LEU A 86 30.44 17.59 22.67
CA LEU A 86 31.71 17.35 21.99
C LEU A 86 31.57 17.51 20.47
N SER A 87 30.43 17.12 19.89
CA SER A 87 30.15 17.34 18.46
C SER A 87 30.00 18.83 18.10
N LEU A 88 29.65 19.67 19.07
CA LEU A 88 29.64 21.12 18.94
C LEU A 88 31.04 21.68 18.71
N ARG A 89 32.08 21.06 19.32
CA ARG A 89 33.49 21.41 19.08
C ARG A 89 33.97 21.07 17.66
N LEU A 90 33.25 20.19 16.96
CA LEU A 90 33.44 19.85 15.55
C LEU A 90 32.55 20.68 14.61
N GLY A 91 31.90 21.74 15.11
CA GLY A 91 31.00 22.60 14.34
C GLY A 91 29.62 21.98 14.06
N VAL A 92 29.26 20.90 14.77
CA VAL A 92 27.98 20.20 14.62
C VAL A 92 27.13 20.42 15.87
N GLU A 93 26.31 21.47 15.86
CA GLU A 93 25.35 21.72 16.93
C GLU A 93 24.21 20.70 16.88
N ARG A 94 23.99 20.00 18.00
CA ARG A 94 22.83 19.14 18.22
C ARG A 94 22.14 19.56 19.51
N ARG A 95 20.83 19.80 19.43
CA ARG A 95 19.98 20.21 20.54
C ARG A 95 19.08 19.06 20.96
N LEU A 96 18.96 18.83 22.27
CA LEU A 96 17.94 17.96 22.83
C LEU A 96 16.56 18.61 22.67
N VAL A 97 15.63 17.93 22.00
CA VAL A 97 14.28 18.43 21.73
C VAL A 97 13.18 17.58 22.35
N GLU A 98 13.46 16.32 22.66
CA GLU A 98 12.59 15.47 23.48
C GLU A 98 13.40 14.98 24.67
N ASP A 99 13.05 15.46 25.87
CA ASP A 99 13.72 15.16 27.13
C ASP A 99 12.79 14.32 28.03
N PRO A 100 13.08 13.02 28.21
CA PRO A 100 12.23 12.11 29.00
C PRO A 100 12.21 12.44 30.49
N LEU A 101 13.20 13.18 31.01
CA LEU A 101 13.31 13.57 32.41
C LEU A 101 12.59 14.89 32.70
N HIS A 102 12.44 15.72 31.67
CA HIS A 102 11.75 17.00 31.70
C HIS A 102 10.71 17.10 30.57
N PRO A 103 9.60 16.34 30.64
CA PRO A 103 8.57 16.32 29.60
C PRO A 103 8.01 17.70 29.23
N GLU A 104 8.01 18.65 30.15
CA GLU A 104 7.57 20.03 29.93
C GLU A 104 8.47 20.84 28.98
N ARG A 105 9.70 20.37 28.75
CA ARG A 105 10.66 20.97 27.82
C ARG A 105 10.66 20.30 26.44
N SER A 106 9.92 19.20 26.32
CA SER A 106 9.80 18.44 25.08
C SER A 106 8.97 19.21 24.06
N PHE A 107 9.33 19.11 22.78
CA PHE A 107 8.60 19.79 21.71
C PHE A 107 7.26 19.12 21.42
N LEU A 108 7.17 17.79 21.50
CA LEU A 108 5.93 17.05 21.28
C LEU A 108 5.07 16.95 22.54
N SER A 109 3.75 17.01 22.36
CA SER A 109 2.80 16.76 23.44
C SER A 109 2.71 15.28 23.83
N PRO A 110 2.23 14.94 25.04
CA PRO A 110 2.08 13.56 25.49
C PRO A 110 1.27 12.64 24.55
N VAL A 111 0.36 13.21 23.76
CA VAL A 111 -0.46 12.48 22.77
C VAL A 111 0.41 11.78 21.71
N PHE A 112 1.56 12.32 21.34
CA PHE A 112 2.48 11.66 20.39
C PHE A 112 3.03 10.34 20.92
N TYR A 113 3.11 10.20 22.24
CA TYR A 113 3.71 9.06 22.93
C TYR A 113 2.68 8.02 23.41
N SER A 114 1.39 8.35 23.41
CA SER A 114 0.35 7.50 24.01
C SER A 114 0.08 6.22 23.24
N GLY A 115 0.36 6.21 21.93
CA GLY A 115 -0.06 5.15 21.01
C GLY A 115 -1.59 5.09 20.82
N ASP A 116 -2.35 6.08 21.33
CA ASP A 116 -3.79 6.18 21.13
C ASP A 116 -4.14 6.82 19.79
N LEU A 117 -4.77 6.04 18.91
CA LEU A 117 -5.12 6.51 17.58
C LEU A 117 -6.27 7.52 17.57
N THR A 118 -7.14 7.50 18.59
CA THR A 118 -8.30 8.39 18.66
C THR A 118 -7.85 9.80 19.00
N GLU A 119 -7.08 9.95 20.09
CA GLU A 119 -6.52 11.25 20.49
C GLU A 119 -5.56 11.79 19.42
N LEU A 120 -4.74 10.92 18.84
CA LEU A 120 -3.81 11.30 17.78
C LEU A 120 -4.54 11.73 16.50
N ALA A 121 -5.69 11.13 16.17
CA ALA A 121 -6.50 11.54 15.03
C ALA A 121 -7.07 12.96 15.23
N GLU A 122 -7.54 13.29 16.44
CA GLU A 122 -8.00 14.65 16.76
C GLU A 122 -6.87 15.67 16.70
N LEU A 123 -5.71 15.35 17.29
CA LEU A 123 -4.53 16.20 17.19
C LEU A 123 -4.09 16.38 15.73
N SER A 124 -4.14 15.32 14.93
CA SER A 124 -3.77 15.37 13.51
C SER A 124 -4.61 16.38 12.72
N LYS A 125 -5.85 16.69 13.11
CA LYS A 125 -6.66 17.69 12.38
C LYS A 125 -6.04 19.09 12.42
N LYS A 126 -5.30 19.42 13.49
CA LYS A 126 -4.64 20.73 13.69
C LYS A 126 -3.28 20.83 13.00
N ILE A 127 -2.58 19.71 12.85
CA ILE A 127 -1.22 19.66 12.30
C ILE A 127 -1.23 19.63 10.76
N GLU A 128 -0.42 20.45 10.11
CA GLU A 128 -0.42 20.59 8.63
C GLU A 128 0.25 19.43 7.86
N PHE A 129 0.82 18.44 8.56
CA PHE A 129 1.38 17.22 7.97
C PHE A 129 0.81 15.95 8.62
N ARG A 130 0.95 14.82 7.94
CA ARG A 130 0.44 13.51 8.38
C ARG A 130 1.36 12.89 9.43
N ILE A 131 0.88 12.83 10.66
CA ILE A 131 1.54 12.22 11.82
C ILE A 131 1.02 10.82 12.16
N MET A 132 -0.03 10.34 11.47
CA MET A 132 -0.61 9.03 11.77
C MET A 132 0.45 7.92 11.58
N PRO A 133 0.51 6.92 12.49
CA PRO A 133 1.45 5.82 12.42
C PRO A 133 1.39 5.09 11.08
N SER A 134 2.55 4.66 10.59
CA SER A 134 2.62 3.73 9.45
C SER A 134 2.54 2.28 9.95
N THR A 135 1.86 1.42 9.20
CA THR A 135 1.74 -0.03 9.46
C THR A 135 2.20 -0.79 8.22
N ASP A 136 2.40 -2.10 8.31
CA ASP A 136 2.74 -2.89 7.11
C ASP A 136 1.58 -2.92 6.09
N ASP A 137 0.34 -2.75 6.55
CA ASP A 137 -0.83 -2.59 5.69
C ASP A 137 -0.88 -1.21 4.98
N LYS A 138 -0.24 -0.20 5.56
CA LYS A 138 -0.21 1.18 5.05
C LYS A 138 1.20 1.80 5.22
N PRO A 139 2.21 1.31 4.47
CA PRO A 139 3.62 1.61 4.73
C PRO A 139 4.09 2.95 4.12
N TYR A 140 3.23 3.95 4.07
CA TYR A 140 3.50 5.25 3.42
C TYR A 140 4.06 6.28 4.40
N PHE A 141 5.22 5.98 5.00
CA PHE A 141 5.85 6.85 5.98
C PHE A 141 6.14 8.26 5.42
N ASN A 142 6.66 8.32 4.19
CA ASN A 142 7.03 9.58 3.53
C ASN A 142 5.85 10.35 2.91
N PHE A 143 4.63 9.82 2.96
CA PHE A 143 3.43 10.52 2.47
C PHE A 143 2.92 11.54 3.49
N LEU A 144 3.67 12.63 3.67
CA LEU A 144 3.50 13.56 4.79
C LEU A 144 2.57 14.74 4.49
N ARG A 145 2.59 15.24 3.25
CA ARG A 145 1.97 16.51 2.88
C ARG A 145 0.44 16.45 2.81
N LYS A 146 -0.27 17.27 3.62
CA LYS A 146 -1.74 17.38 3.55
C LYS A 146 -2.23 18.39 2.52
N ARG A 147 -1.49 19.48 2.31
CA ARG A 147 -1.87 20.62 1.45
C ARG A 147 -0.82 20.87 0.37
N ILE A 148 -1.24 21.45 -0.76
CA ILE A 148 -0.37 21.69 -1.92
C ILE A 148 0.61 22.85 -1.67
N GLY A 149 0.19 23.88 -0.92
CA GLY A 149 0.93 25.12 -0.70
C GLY A 149 2.18 25.01 0.19
N LEU A 150 2.94 26.11 0.25
CA LEU A 150 4.06 26.25 1.19
C LEU A 150 3.55 26.18 2.64
N VAL A 151 4.38 25.65 3.52
CA VAL A 151 4.13 25.50 4.95
C VAL A 151 5.21 26.27 5.71
N GLU A 152 4.83 27.03 6.73
CA GLU A 152 5.77 27.74 7.60
C GLU A 152 6.03 26.94 8.88
N SER A 153 7.10 27.26 9.60
CA SER A 153 7.34 26.66 10.91
C SER A 153 6.36 27.24 11.92
N ASP A 154 5.77 26.36 12.72
CA ASP A 154 4.76 26.67 13.72
C ASP A 154 4.96 25.74 14.90
N THR A 155 5.50 26.28 16.00
CA THR A 155 5.79 25.50 17.20
C THR A 155 4.52 25.08 17.94
N GLU A 156 3.42 25.84 17.83
CA GLU A 156 2.15 25.51 18.49
C GLU A 156 1.48 24.29 17.85
N ASN A 157 1.66 24.12 16.54
CA ASN A 157 1.16 22.98 15.77
C ASN A 157 2.23 21.92 15.45
N PHE A 158 3.30 21.86 16.26
CA PHE A 158 4.36 20.85 16.19
C PHE A 158 5.08 20.78 14.83
N MET A 159 5.18 21.91 14.14
CA MET A 159 5.87 22.09 12.86
C MET A 159 7.24 22.74 13.07
N ASN A 160 8.29 21.94 13.21
CA ASN A 160 9.64 22.50 13.32
C ASN A 160 10.16 23.01 11.95
N ILE A 161 11.17 23.87 12.00
CA ILE A 161 11.80 24.50 10.82
C ILE A 161 12.28 23.45 9.81
N SER A 162 12.86 22.35 10.28
CA SER A 162 13.37 21.28 9.44
C SER A 162 12.26 20.55 8.68
N THR A 163 11.13 20.26 9.33
CA THR A 163 9.95 19.65 8.71
C THR A 163 9.35 20.56 7.66
N ALA A 164 9.15 21.85 7.98
CA ALA A 164 8.65 22.84 7.02
C ALA A 164 9.55 22.96 5.79
N LYS A 165 10.88 23.07 6.00
CA LYS A 165 11.87 23.11 4.89
C LYS A 165 11.87 21.83 4.07
N LEU A 166 11.76 20.65 4.68
CA LEU A 166 11.67 19.38 3.98
C LEU A 166 10.43 19.34 3.09
N LEU A 167 9.25 19.67 3.64
CA LEU A 167 8.00 19.69 2.88
C LEU A 167 8.10 20.68 1.73
N ASN A 168 8.52 21.92 1.96
CA ASN A 168 8.62 22.96 0.94
C ASN A 168 9.60 22.60 -0.18
N SER A 169 10.65 21.85 0.14
CA SER A 169 11.62 21.39 -0.86
C SER A 169 11.06 20.37 -1.87
N GLN A 170 9.91 19.75 -1.56
CA GLN A 170 9.22 18.85 -2.47
C GLN A 170 8.35 19.61 -3.49
N ILE A 171 8.15 20.92 -3.29
CA ILE A 171 7.40 21.79 -4.21
C ILE A 171 8.35 22.30 -5.30
N LYS A 172 7.95 22.13 -6.57
CA LYS A 172 8.61 22.75 -7.71
C LYS A 172 7.58 23.59 -8.46
N LYS A 173 7.85 24.90 -8.61
CA LYS A 173 6.93 25.85 -9.28
C LYS A 173 5.48 25.71 -8.76
N PHE A 174 5.30 25.84 -7.44
CA PHE A 174 4.00 25.87 -6.74
C PHE A 174 3.22 24.55 -6.60
N VAL A 175 3.66 23.44 -7.21
CA VAL A 175 3.02 22.13 -7.04
C VAL A 175 4.02 21.09 -6.50
N PRO A 176 3.62 20.24 -5.53
CA PRO A 176 4.43 19.11 -5.07
C PRO A 176 4.77 18.14 -6.21
N MET A 177 6.02 17.70 -6.29
CA MET A 177 6.50 16.81 -7.35
C MET A 177 5.74 15.48 -7.42
N ASP A 178 5.38 14.92 -6.27
CA ASP A 178 4.54 13.73 -6.11
C ASP A 178 3.15 13.90 -6.75
N ILE A 179 2.53 15.08 -6.59
CA ILE A 179 1.26 15.40 -7.25
C ILE A 179 1.45 15.61 -8.75
N ILE A 180 2.53 16.29 -9.16
CA ILE A 180 2.83 16.47 -10.60
C ILE A 180 2.96 15.11 -11.27
N HIS A 181 3.77 14.20 -10.72
CA HIS A 181 3.95 12.86 -11.30
C HIS A 181 2.62 12.10 -11.36
N LEU A 182 1.84 12.10 -10.26
CA LEU A 182 0.54 11.43 -10.22
C LEU A 182 -0.43 12.00 -11.28
N CYS A 183 -0.56 13.33 -11.35
CA CYS A 183 -1.46 14.00 -12.29
C CYS A 183 -1.01 13.83 -13.74
N VAL A 184 0.28 13.96 -14.02
CA VAL A 184 0.84 13.80 -15.38
C VAL A 184 0.68 12.36 -15.85
N THR A 185 1.05 11.37 -15.03
CA THR A 185 0.88 9.96 -15.38
C THR A 185 -0.60 9.60 -15.53
N GLY A 186 -1.47 10.08 -14.64
CA GLY A 186 -2.92 9.87 -14.73
C GLY A 186 -3.54 10.51 -15.98
N ALA A 187 -3.19 11.76 -16.28
CA ALA A 187 -3.67 12.48 -17.45
C ALA A 187 -3.15 11.86 -18.75
N ALA A 188 -1.87 11.48 -18.81
CA ALA A 188 -1.30 10.77 -19.95
C ALA A 188 -1.98 9.40 -20.17
N SER A 189 -2.25 8.67 -19.08
CA SER A 189 -2.97 7.39 -19.14
C SER A 189 -4.38 7.57 -19.69
N LEU A 190 -5.12 8.57 -19.21
CA LEU A 190 -6.46 8.89 -19.70
C LEU A 190 -6.44 9.35 -21.16
N PHE A 191 -5.46 10.16 -21.54
CA PHE A 191 -5.24 10.59 -22.91
C PHE A 191 -5.03 9.41 -23.86
N PHE A 192 -4.16 8.47 -23.50
CA PHE A 192 -3.93 7.26 -24.30
C PHE A 192 -5.13 6.34 -24.35
N VAL A 193 -5.88 6.21 -23.26
CA VAL A 193 -7.17 5.52 -23.23
C VAL A 193 -8.15 6.12 -24.25
N VAL A 194 -8.28 7.45 -24.26
CA VAL A 194 -9.21 8.14 -25.16
C VAL A 194 -8.78 7.92 -26.61
N ILE A 195 -7.49 8.09 -26.92
CA ILE A 195 -6.97 8.00 -28.29
C ILE A 195 -6.96 6.58 -28.83
N PHE A 196 -6.52 5.60 -28.04
CA PHE A 196 -6.31 4.24 -28.53
C PHE A 196 -7.49 3.30 -28.29
N ILE A 197 -8.42 3.63 -27.38
CA ILE A 197 -9.56 2.77 -27.08
C ILE A 197 -10.88 3.45 -27.45
N VAL A 198 -11.17 4.61 -26.87
CA VAL A 198 -12.49 5.25 -27.02
C VAL A 198 -12.69 5.77 -28.44
N LEU A 199 -11.71 6.48 -28.99
CA LEU A 199 -11.79 7.11 -30.32
C LEU A 199 -11.96 6.09 -31.45
N PRO A 200 -11.15 5.01 -31.55
CA PRO A 200 -11.29 4.03 -32.62
C PRO A 200 -12.61 3.26 -32.51
N LEU A 201 -13.07 2.96 -31.28
CA LEU A 201 -14.37 2.32 -31.07
C LEU A 201 -15.55 3.25 -31.38
N HIS A 202 -15.41 4.56 -31.17
CA HIS A 202 -16.47 5.49 -31.52
C HIS A 202 -16.68 5.57 -33.05
N PHE A 203 -15.60 5.52 -33.83
CA PHE A 203 -15.66 5.62 -35.28
C PHE A 203 -15.88 4.27 -35.98
N ALA A 204 -15.42 3.16 -35.41
CA ALA A 204 -15.55 1.85 -36.03
C ALA A 204 -17.00 1.32 -35.99
N GLY A 205 -17.44 0.70 -37.09
CA GLY A 205 -18.76 0.07 -37.19
C GLY A 205 -19.01 -1.01 -36.13
N VAL A 206 -17.95 -1.75 -35.77
CA VAL A 206 -17.96 -2.74 -34.67
C VAL A 206 -18.26 -2.11 -33.30
N GLY A 207 -17.90 -0.84 -33.12
CA GLY A 207 -18.14 -0.09 -31.91
C GLY A 207 -19.60 0.31 -31.72
N LYS A 208 -20.23 0.70 -32.83
CA LYS A 208 -21.62 1.17 -32.93
C LYS A 208 -22.66 0.05 -32.93
N ALA A 209 -22.25 -1.20 -33.16
CA ALA A 209 -23.15 -2.33 -33.14
C ALA A 209 -23.92 -2.39 -31.79
N ARG A 210 -25.24 -2.61 -31.89
CA ARG A 210 -26.13 -2.85 -30.76
C ARG A 210 -26.34 -4.35 -30.62
N TRP A 211 -26.18 -4.88 -29.42
CA TRP A 211 -26.50 -6.27 -29.10
C TRP A 211 -27.07 -6.36 -27.68
N SER A 212 -27.84 -7.41 -27.43
CA SER A 212 -28.43 -7.68 -26.12
C SER A 212 -27.34 -7.82 -25.05
N GLN A 213 -27.56 -7.30 -23.84
CA GLN A 213 -26.62 -7.38 -22.72
C GLN A 213 -25.25 -6.69 -22.91
N LYS A 214 -25.10 -5.78 -23.89
CA LYS A 214 -23.85 -5.01 -24.10
C LYS A 214 -23.33 -4.39 -22.80
N GLY A 215 -24.16 -3.66 -22.07
CA GLY A 215 -23.76 -3.04 -20.80
C GLY A 215 -23.24 -4.04 -19.76
N SER A 216 -23.96 -5.13 -19.54
CA SER A 216 -23.54 -6.22 -18.65
C SER A 216 -22.19 -6.80 -19.06
N CYS A 217 -21.96 -7.05 -20.35
CA CYS A 217 -20.69 -7.51 -20.87
C CYS A 217 -19.55 -6.53 -20.58
N LEU A 218 -19.74 -5.23 -20.84
CA LEU A 218 -18.72 -4.22 -20.59
C LEU A 218 -18.35 -4.18 -19.10
N VAL A 219 -19.34 -4.14 -18.21
CA VAL A 219 -19.10 -4.10 -16.75
C VAL A 219 -18.38 -5.37 -16.28
N TYR A 220 -18.74 -6.55 -16.81
CA TYR A 220 -18.07 -7.80 -16.49
C TYR A 220 -16.57 -7.74 -16.80
N PHE A 221 -16.19 -7.40 -18.03
CA PHE A 221 -14.77 -7.34 -18.44
C PHE A 221 -14.00 -6.20 -17.75
N SER A 222 -14.67 -5.09 -17.44
CA SER A 222 -14.14 -4.02 -16.59
C SER A 222 -13.78 -4.51 -15.19
N CYS A 223 -14.68 -5.26 -14.54
CA CYS A 223 -14.44 -5.83 -13.21
C CYS A 223 -13.26 -6.80 -13.23
N LEU A 224 -13.15 -7.64 -14.26
CA LEU A 224 -12.02 -8.55 -14.42
C LEU A 224 -10.69 -7.80 -14.57
N GLY A 225 -10.64 -6.76 -15.40
CA GLY A 225 -9.42 -5.98 -15.65
C GLY A 225 -8.95 -5.24 -14.40
N ALA A 226 -9.86 -4.51 -13.77
CA ALA A 226 -9.55 -3.79 -12.53
C ALA A 226 -9.24 -4.73 -11.37
N GLY A 227 -10.02 -5.81 -11.19
CA GLY A 227 -9.77 -6.79 -10.14
C GLY A 227 -8.40 -7.45 -10.28
N PHE A 228 -8.02 -7.84 -11.50
CA PHE A 228 -6.74 -8.51 -11.76
C PHE A 228 -5.55 -7.62 -11.41
N ILE A 229 -5.52 -6.40 -11.96
CA ILE A 229 -4.39 -5.50 -11.77
C ILE A 229 -4.26 -4.99 -10.33
N ILE A 230 -5.38 -4.81 -9.62
CA ILE A 230 -5.35 -4.42 -8.20
C ILE A 230 -4.70 -5.53 -7.39
N PHE A 231 -5.09 -6.79 -7.60
CA PHE A 231 -4.43 -7.92 -6.95
C PHE A 231 -2.94 -7.97 -7.29
N GLU A 232 -2.59 -7.91 -8.57
CA GLU A 232 -1.19 -7.98 -9.00
C GLU A 232 -0.33 -6.92 -8.32
N LEU A 233 -0.73 -5.65 -8.37
CA LEU A 233 0.06 -4.55 -7.83
C LEU A 233 0.13 -4.56 -6.31
N VAL A 234 -0.97 -4.87 -5.62
CA VAL A 234 -0.97 -4.91 -4.15
C VAL A 234 -0.21 -6.13 -3.64
N LEU A 235 -0.31 -7.29 -4.30
CA LEU A 235 0.50 -8.46 -3.95
C LEU A 235 1.99 -8.16 -4.14
N ILE A 236 2.40 -7.43 -5.19
CA ILE A 236 3.79 -6.98 -5.32
C ILE A 236 4.23 -6.19 -4.08
N GLN A 237 3.41 -5.26 -3.58
CA GLN A 237 3.77 -4.47 -2.41
C GLN A 237 3.85 -5.32 -1.13
N ILE A 238 2.87 -6.21 -0.90
CA ILE A 238 2.85 -7.10 0.26
C ILE A 238 4.06 -8.06 0.24
N PHE A 239 4.33 -8.69 -0.89
CA PHE A 239 5.44 -9.63 -1.03
C PHE A 239 6.80 -8.95 -1.12
N MET A 240 6.87 -7.64 -1.37
CA MET A 240 8.11 -6.87 -1.28
C MET A 240 8.66 -6.85 0.14
N HIS A 241 7.78 -6.81 1.15
CA HIS A 241 8.18 -6.94 2.55
C HIS A 241 8.84 -8.30 2.82
N PHE A 242 8.23 -9.37 2.30
CA PHE A 242 8.70 -10.74 2.54
C PHE A 242 9.96 -11.09 1.74
N ILE A 243 10.00 -10.81 0.44
CA ILE A 243 11.14 -11.11 -0.44
C ILE A 243 12.29 -10.11 -0.20
N GLY A 244 11.98 -8.85 0.10
CA GLY A 244 12.93 -7.80 0.50
C GLY A 244 13.63 -7.07 -0.65
N PHE A 245 13.64 -7.63 -1.86
CA PHE A 245 14.30 -7.02 -3.03
C PHE A 245 13.30 -6.72 -4.16
N PRO A 246 13.22 -5.47 -4.65
CA PRO A 246 12.26 -5.09 -5.68
C PRO A 246 12.34 -5.98 -6.94
N LEU A 247 13.53 -6.13 -7.52
CA LEU A 247 13.73 -6.89 -8.75
C LEU A 247 13.18 -8.32 -8.66
N TYR A 248 13.49 -9.02 -7.58
CA TYR A 248 13.01 -10.39 -7.36
C TYR A 248 11.52 -10.44 -7.06
N THR A 249 10.99 -9.46 -6.33
CA THR A 249 9.57 -9.38 -6.00
C THR A 249 8.72 -9.21 -7.25
N TYR A 250 9.03 -8.20 -8.08
CA TYR A 250 8.31 -7.95 -9.32
C TYR A 250 8.36 -9.19 -10.23
N SER A 251 9.55 -9.77 -10.40
CA SER A 251 9.75 -10.94 -11.24
C SER A 251 8.94 -12.15 -10.74
N ALA A 252 9.05 -12.49 -9.46
CA ALA A 252 8.39 -13.66 -8.89
C ALA A 252 6.86 -13.52 -8.89
N VAL A 253 6.33 -12.37 -8.46
CA VAL A 253 4.88 -12.16 -8.34
C VAL A 253 4.22 -12.14 -9.72
N ILE A 254 4.74 -11.34 -10.66
CA ILE A 254 4.18 -11.23 -12.01
C ILE A 254 4.29 -12.58 -12.72
N PHE A 255 5.46 -13.21 -12.71
CA PHE A 255 5.66 -14.52 -13.34
C PHE A 255 4.68 -15.56 -12.79
N THR A 256 4.58 -15.66 -11.47
CA THR A 256 3.70 -16.66 -10.84
C THR A 256 2.23 -16.39 -11.15
N LEU A 257 1.79 -15.13 -11.08
CA LEU A 257 0.39 -14.77 -11.31
C LEU A 257 0.00 -15.02 -12.77
N LEU A 258 0.85 -14.63 -13.73
CA LEU A 258 0.62 -14.86 -15.16
C LEU A 258 0.71 -16.34 -15.53
N LEU A 259 1.68 -17.08 -14.98
CA LEU A 259 1.80 -18.53 -15.19
C LEU A 259 0.56 -19.23 -14.64
N GLY A 260 0.16 -18.91 -13.41
CA GLY A 260 -1.07 -19.42 -12.79
C GLY A 260 -2.28 -19.12 -13.67
N ALA A 261 -2.45 -17.87 -14.10
CA ALA A 261 -3.57 -17.46 -14.95
C ALA A 261 -3.59 -18.20 -16.30
N GLY A 262 -2.44 -18.38 -16.94
CA GLY A 262 -2.30 -19.17 -18.16
C GLY A 262 -2.70 -20.63 -17.95
N VAL A 263 -2.17 -21.28 -16.91
CA VAL A 263 -2.47 -22.67 -16.57
C VAL A 263 -3.95 -22.84 -16.20
N GLY A 264 -4.52 -21.89 -15.46
CA GLY A 264 -5.95 -21.87 -15.11
C GLY A 264 -6.85 -21.75 -16.32
N SER A 265 -6.55 -20.80 -17.20
CA SER A 265 -7.26 -20.62 -18.49
C SER A 265 -7.24 -21.90 -19.32
N LEU A 266 -6.08 -22.55 -19.48
CA LEU A 266 -5.94 -23.82 -20.22
C LEU A 266 -6.68 -24.98 -19.55
N SER A 267 -6.66 -25.03 -18.22
CA SER A 267 -7.26 -26.13 -17.43
C SER A 267 -8.78 -26.02 -17.33
N SER A 268 -9.36 -24.83 -17.59
CA SER A 268 -10.81 -24.59 -17.53
C SER A 268 -11.61 -25.63 -18.32
N LYS A 269 -11.19 -25.94 -19.55
CA LYS A 269 -11.81 -26.96 -20.41
C LYS A 269 -11.68 -28.37 -19.82
N LYS A 270 -10.50 -28.74 -19.31
CA LYS A 270 -10.25 -30.07 -18.72
C LYS A 270 -11.04 -30.29 -17.42
N LEU A 271 -11.24 -29.24 -16.63
CA LEU A 271 -12.00 -29.28 -15.38
C LEU A 271 -13.53 -29.25 -15.58
N GLY A 272 -13.98 -29.14 -16.85
CA GLY A 272 -15.40 -29.08 -17.21
C GLY A 272 -16.06 -27.75 -16.82
N VAL A 273 -15.29 -26.68 -16.70
CA VAL A 273 -15.82 -25.32 -16.47
C VAL A 273 -16.42 -24.83 -17.79
N SER A 274 -17.75 -24.72 -17.82
CA SER A 274 -18.53 -24.28 -18.98
C SER A 274 -19.61 -23.28 -18.56
N LEU A 275 -20.43 -22.81 -19.50
CA LEU A 275 -21.53 -21.87 -19.19
C LEU A 275 -22.63 -22.50 -18.31
N THR A 276 -22.80 -23.82 -18.43
CA THR A 276 -23.83 -24.59 -17.74
C THR A 276 -23.29 -25.28 -16.50
N ASN A 277 -22.05 -25.75 -16.52
CA ASN A 277 -21.46 -26.56 -15.46
C ASN A 277 -20.25 -25.86 -14.82
N ARG A 278 -20.16 -25.91 -13.49
CA ARG A 278 -19.01 -25.43 -12.69
C ARG A 278 -18.55 -23.98 -12.95
N TRP A 279 -19.36 -23.14 -13.61
CA TRP A 279 -19.04 -21.73 -13.88
C TRP A 279 -18.77 -20.90 -12.61
N MET A 280 -19.30 -21.32 -11.45
CA MET A 280 -19.12 -20.65 -10.17
C MET A 280 -17.72 -20.91 -9.56
N VAL A 281 -17.08 -22.03 -9.92
CA VAL A 281 -15.83 -22.50 -9.29
C VAL A 281 -14.70 -21.46 -9.38
N PRO A 282 -14.44 -20.81 -10.52
CA PRO A 282 -13.43 -19.75 -10.59
C PRO A 282 -13.64 -18.62 -9.59
N PHE A 283 -14.86 -18.10 -9.51
CA PHE A 283 -15.18 -16.97 -8.64
C PHE A 283 -15.08 -17.36 -7.17
N ILE A 284 -15.61 -18.54 -6.80
CA ILE A 284 -15.48 -19.05 -5.44
C ILE A 284 -14.00 -19.27 -5.09
N GLY A 285 -13.20 -19.83 -6.01
CA GLY A 285 -11.77 -20.02 -5.82
C GLY A 285 -11.03 -18.69 -5.57
N ILE A 286 -11.33 -17.65 -6.35
CA ILE A 286 -10.79 -16.30 -6.15
C ILE A 286 -11.14 -15.77 -4.75
N LEU A 287 -12.40 -15.91 -4.33
CA LEU A 287 -12.84 -15.44 -3.00
C LEU A 287 -12.15 -16.20 -1.88
N VAL A 288 -12.12 -17.54 -1.95
CA VAL A 288 -11.53 -18.39 -0.93
C VAL A 288 -10.02 -18.14 -0.83
N ILE A 289 -9.29 -18.16 -1.95
CA ILE A 289 -7.85 -17.93 -1.95
C ILE A 289 -7.52 -16.49 -1.54
N GLY A 290 -8.25 -15.49 -2.03
CA GLY A 290 -8.02 -14.10 -1.67
C GLY A 290 -8.25 -13.83 -0.18
N LEU A 291 -9.32 -14.38 0.41
CA LEU A 291 -9.57 -14.29 1.85
C LEU A 291 -8.52 -15.07 2.66
N PHE A 292 -8.12 -16.26 2.19
CA PHE A 292 -7.05 -17.04 2.80
C PHE A 292 -5.74 -16.25 2.85
N LEU A 293 -5.34 -15.61 1.75
CA LEU A 293 -4.14 -14.77 1.70
C LEU A 293 -4.25 -13.59 2.66
N LEU A 294 -5.39 -12.90 2.72
CA LEU A 294 -5.61 -11.77 3.63
C LEU A 294 -5.41 -12.13 5.10
N VAL A 295 -5.80 -13.34 5.51
CA VAL A 295 -5.66 -13.80 6.90
C VAL A 295 -4.29 -14.40 7.18
N THR A 296 -3.73 -15.16 6.23
CA THR A 296 -2.63 -16.09 6.53
C THR A 296 -1.25 -15.56 6.15
N HIS A 297 -1.14 -14.62 5.20
CA HIS A 297 0.17 -14.19 4.66
C HIS A 297 1.16 -13.77 5.75
N ARG A 298 0.70 -13.01 6.75
CA ARG A 298 1.54 -12.52 7.85
C ARG A 298 2.16 -13.65 8.67
N HIS A 299 1.35 -14.63 9.07
CA HIS A 299 1.84 -15.77 9.84
C HIS A 299 2.88 -16.58 9.07
N ILE A 300 2.69 -16.73 7.76
CA ILE A 300 3.65 -17.42 6.90
C ILE A 300 4.93 -16.59 6.78
N PHE A 301 4.82 -15.26 6.63
CA PHE A 301 5.97 -14.39 6.57
C PHE A 301 6.81 -14.49 7.84
N ASP A 302 6.20 -14.40 9.02
CA ASP A 302 6.90 -14.49 10.30
C ASP A 302 7.74 -15.78 10.43
N VAL A 303 7.23 -16.91 9.92
CA VAL A 303 7.94 -18.19 9.94
C VAL A 303 9.09 -18.24 8.94
N PHE A 304 8.89 -17.72 7.73
CA PHE A 304 9.83 -17.91 6.62
C PHE A 304 10.75 -16.71 6.34
N ILE A 305 10.57 -15.57 7.01
CA ILE A 305 11.30 -14.32 6.69
C ILE A 305 12.81 -14.44 6.93
N ALA A 306 13.22 -15.28 7.89
CA ALA A 306 14.62 -15.57 8.19
C ALA A 306 15.28 -16.55 7.20
N TYR A 307 14.52 -17.16 6.28
CA TYR A 307 15.06 -18.12 5.33
C TYR A 307 15.72 -17.44 4.12
N PRO A 308 16.64 -18.14 3.43
CA PRO A 308 17.24 -17.67 2.19
C PRO A 308 16.23 -17.19 1.15
N ILE A 309 16.66 -16.24 0.31
CA ILE A 309 15.82 -15.60 -0.71
C ILE A 309 15.09 -16.59 -1.63
N VAL A 310 15.74 -17.70 -1.98
CA VAL A 310 15.16 -18.75 -2.83
C VAL A 310 13.91 -19.37 -2.18
N ILE A 311 13.98 -19.68 -0.88
CA ILE A 311 12.84 -20.25 -0.15
C ILE A 311 11.70 -19.23 -0.07
N ARG A 312 12.02 -17.95 0.20
CA ARG A 312 11.01 -16.88 0.23
C ARG A 312 10.33 -16.70 -1.13
N ILE A 313 11.06 -16.79 -2.24
CA ILE A 313 10.49 -16.77 -3.59
C ILE A 313 9.58 -17.99 -3.81
N LEU A 314 10.03 -19.21 -3.47
CA LEU A 314 9.23 -20.42 -3.65
C LEU A 314 7.94 -20.40 -2.83
N VAL A 315 8.00 -19.97 -1.56
CA VAL A 315 6.82 -19.79 -0.70
C VAL A 315 5.88 -18.73 -1.28
N SER A 316 6.42 -17.62 -1.77
CA SER A 316 5.62 -16.59 -2.44
C SER A 316 4.90 -17.13 -3.67
N SER A 317 5.62 -17.87 -4.52
CA SER A 317 5.06 -18.50 -5.71
C SER A 317 3.96 -19.51 -5.34
N LEU A 318 4.16 -20.32 -4.32
CA LEU A 318 3.16 -21.30 -3.85
C LEU A 318 1.88 -20.62 -3.35
N LEU A 319 2.00 -19.47 -2.68
CA LEU A 319 0.86 -18.71 -2.18
C LEU A 319 0.08 -17.99 -3.30
N ILE A 320 0.80 -17.43 -4.28
CA ILE A 320 0.21 -16.62 -5.35
C ILE A 320 -0.37 -17.49 -6.47
N PHE A 321 0.24 -18.64 -6.77
CA PHE A 321 -0.13 -19.48 -7.90
C PHE A 321 -1.63 -19.89 -7.91
N PRO A 322 -2.23 -20.37 -6.80
CA PRO A 322 -3.65 -20.71 -6.78
C PRO A 322 -4.56 -19.52 -7.09
N MET A 323 -4.16 -18.32 -6.64
CA MET A 323 -4.89 -17.09 -6.92
C MET A 323 -4.89 -16.80 -8.42
N GLY A 324 -3.70 -16.79 -9.04
CA GLY A 324 -3.55 -16.62 -10.49
C GLY A 324 -4.34 -17.68 -11.28
N PHE A 325 -4.27 -18.94 -10.85
CA PHE A 325 -4.99 -20.06 -11.45
C PHE A 325 -6.50 -19.82 -11.56
N PHE A 326 -7.16 -19.44 -10.46
CA PHE A 326 -8.59 -19.15 -10.53
C PHE A 326 -8.90 -17.84 -11.26
N MET A 327 -8.06 -16.80 -11.12
CA MET A 327 -8.23 -15.52 -11.82
C MET A 327 -8.09 -15.65 -13.35
N GLY A 328 -7.40 -16.67 -13.86
CA GLY A 328 -7.24 -16.93 -15.29
C GLY A 328 -8.46 -17.51 -16.00
N MET A 329 -9.42 -18.07 -15.27
CA MET A 329 -10.58 -18.77 -15.85
C MET A 329 -11.79 -17.88 -16.23
N PRO A 330 -12.11 -16.78 -15.52
CA PRO A 330 -13.28 -15.94 -15.85
C PRO A 330 -13.20 -15.29 -17.23
N PHE A 331 -12.01 -14.89 -17.70
CA PHE A 331 -11.88 -14.24 -19.00
C PHE A 331 -12.32 -15.14 -20.18
N PRO A 332 -11.74 -16.35 -20.39
CA PRO A 332 -12.18 -17.24 -21.45
C PRO A 332 -13.65 -17.66 -21.29
N LEU A 333 -14.12 -17.82 -20.05
CA LEU A 333 -15.52 -18.12 -19.76
C LEU A 333 -16.46 -16.99 -20.24
N GLY A 334 -16.04 -15.73 -20.05
CA GLY A 334 -16.72 -14.55 -20.59
C GLY A 334 -16.76 -14.55 -22.11
N ILE A 335 -15.63 -14.86 -22.77
CA ILE A 335 -15.56 -14.93 -24.24
C ILE A 335 -16.50 -16.01 -24.79
N LEU A 336 -16.58 -17.18 -24.14
CA LEU A 336 -17.52 -18.23 -24.52
C LEU A 336 -18.97 -17.76 -24.40
N ALA A 337 -19.31 -17.01 -23.36
CA ALA A 337 -20.67 -16.51 -23.13
C ALA A 337 -21.10 -15.48 -24.19
N ILE A 338 -20.15 -14.81 -24.84
CA ILE A 338 -20.42 -13.80 -25.86
C ILE A 338 -20.14 -14.24 -27.29
N LYS A 339 -19.79 -15.52 -27.50
CA LYS A 339 -19.37 -16.05 -28.81
C LYS A 339 -20.44 -15.90 -29.90
N SER A 340 -21.72 -15.95 -29.54
CA SER A 340 -22.86 -15.82 -30.47
C SER A 340 -23.22 -14.37 -30.80
N TYR A 341 -22.65 -13.39 -30.09
CA TYR A 341 -22.86 -11.97 -30.40
C TYR A 341 -22.00 -11.52 -31.59
N PRO A 342 -22.30 -10.34 -32.18
CA PRO A 342 -21.51 -9.81 -33.30
C PRO A 342 -20.02 -9.70 -32.96
N SER A 343 -19.16 -9.74 -33.98
CA SER A 343 -17.70 -9.66 -33.85
C SER A 343 -17.20 -8.48 -33.00
N GLY A 344 -17.95 -7.37 -32.95
CA GLY A 344 -17.67 -6.23 -32.08
C GLY A 344 -17.71 -6.53 -30.58
N ALA A 345 -18.44 -7.55 -30.12
CA ALA A 345 -18.54 -7.88 -28.70
C ALA A 345 -17.20 -8.31 -28.10
N ILE A 346 -16.42 -9.12 -28.83
CA ILE A 346 -15.08 -9.57 -28.40
C ILE A 346 -14.10 -8.39 -28.39
N ALA A 347 -14.15 -7.51 -29.38
CA ALA A 347 -13.31 -6.31 -29.42
C ALA A 347 -13.56 -5.40 -28.21
N TRP A 348 -14.84 -5.20 -27.86
CA TRP A 348 -15.22 -4.45 -26.65
C TRP A 348 -14.80 -5.13 -25.35
N ALA A 349 -14.86 -6.45 -25.26
CA ALA A 349 -14.40 -7.20 -24.10
C ALA A 349 -12.91 -6.93 -23.81
N TRP A 350 -12.06 -7.04 -24.84
CA TRP A 350 -10.63 -6.71 -24.74
C TRP A 350 -10.39 -5.24 -24.40
N ALA A 351 -11.10 -4.34 -25.08
CA ALA A 351 -10.99 -2.90 -24.84
C ALA A 351 -11.31 -2.51 -23.40
N MET A 352 -12.42 -2.99 -22.84
CA MET A 352 -12.82 -2.68 -21.47
C MET A 352 -11.89 -3.30 -20.44
N ASN A 353 -11.41 -4.52 -20.69
CA ASN A 353 -10.46 -5.18 -19.82
C ASN A 353 -9.13 -4.42 -19.76
N GLY A 354 -8.58 -4.01 -20.92
CA GLY A 354 -7.38 -3.20 -20.99
C GLY A 354 -7.55 -1.81 -20.37
N LEU A 355 -8.67 -1.13 -20.67
CA LEU A 355 -9.02 0.16 -20.07
C LEU A 355 -9.03 0.10 -18.54
N PHE A 356 -9.73 -0.87 -17.97
CA PHE A 356 -9.87 -0.99 -16.52
C PHE A 356 -8.62 -1.56 -15.84
N THR A 357 -7.68 -2.14 -16.59
CA THR A 357 -6.33 -2.42 -16.09
C THR A 357 -5.57 -1.11 -15.82
N VAL A 358 -5.68 -0.12 -16.71
CA VAL A 358 -5.06 1.20 -16.51
C VAL A 358 -5.72 1.95 -15.36
N VAL A 359 -7.06 2.03 -15.36
CA VAL A 359 -7.83 2.70 -14.29
C VAL A 359 -7.60 2.00 -12.95
N GLY A 360 -7.69 0.67 -12.92
CA GLY A 360 -7.45 -0.13 -11.72
C GLY A 360 -6.02 0.02 -11.20
N GLY A 361 -5.03 0.10 -12.08
CA GLY A 361 -3.63 0.33 -11.70
C GLY A 361 -3.41 1.68 -11.04
N PHE A 362 -4.02 2.75 -11.57
CA PHE A 362 -3.96 4.08 -10.95
C PHE A 362 -4.74 4.11 -9.62
N SER A 363 -5.96 3.56 -9.61
CA SER A 363 -6.80 3.49 -8.41
C SER A 363 -6.18 2.65 -7.30
N SER A 364 -5.45 1.56 -7.60
CA SER A 364 -4.83 0.70 -6.60
C SER A 364 -3.81 1.47 -5.74
N ILE A 365 -3.03 2.37 -6.36
CA ILE A 365 -2.06 3.22 -5.66
C ILE A 365 -2.79 4.15 -4.70
N LEU A 366 -3.82 4.85 -5.17
CA LEU A 366 -4.59 5.77 -4.34
C LEU A 366 -5.30 5.03 -3.19
N LEU A 367 -5.98 3.94 -3.49
CA LEU A 367 -6.67 3.13 -2.50
C LEU A 367 -5.69 2.58 -1.46
N SER A 368 -4.50 2.12 -1.87
CA SER A 368 -3.48 1.65 -0.93
C SER A 368 -2.96 2.78 -0.03
N ILE A 369 -2.72 3.97 -0.59
CA ILE A 369 -2.27 5.16 0.18
C ILE A 369 -3.30 5.60 1.21
N PHE A 370 -4.60 5.51 0.93
CA PHE A 370 -5.65 6.04 1.82
C PHE A 370 -6.31 4.97 2.69
N LEU A 371 -6.59 3.79 2.14
CA LEU A 371 -7.31 2.69 2.80
C LEU A 371 -6.40 1.56 3.30
N GLY A 372 -5.18 1.44 2.76
CA GLY A 372 -4.28 0.31 3.04
C GLY A 372 -4.48 -0.87 2.09
N PHE A 373 -3.54 -1.83 2.13
CA PHE A 373 -3.51 -2.97 1.21
C PHE A 373 -4.69 -3.92 1.41
N ARG A 374 -5.05 -4.23 2.67
CA ARG A 374 -6.16 -5.15 3.00
C ARG A 374 -7.49 -4.66 2.43
N GLN A 375 -7.82 -3.39 2.64
CA GLN A 375 -9.06 -2.82 2.13
C GLN A 375 -9.06 -2.74 0.60
N THR A 376 -7.91 -2.44 0.01
CA THR A 376 -7.75 -2.42 -1.45
C THR A 376 -7.97 -3.80 -2.08
N LEU A 377 -7.45 -4.87 -1.45
CA LEU A 377 -7.71 -6.25 -1.87
C LEU A 377 -9.17 -6.67 -1.65
N LEU A 378 -9.81 -6.25 -0.56
CA LEU A 378 -11.24 -6.49 -0.34
C LEU A 378 -12.10 -5.83 -1.43
N LEU A 379 -11.75 -4.62 -1.87
CA LEU A 379 -12.40 -3.98 -3.02
C LEU A 379 -12.19 -4.78 -4.31
N ALA A 380 -11.00 -5.34 -4.55
CA ALA A 380 -10.77 -6.23 -5.69
C ALA A 380 -11.64 -7.50 -5.62
N LEU A 381 -11.82 -8.09 -4.43
CA LEU A 381 -12.74 -9.22 -4.24
C LEU A 381 -14.19 -8.83 -4.53
N ILE A 382 -14.63 -7.64 -4.10
CA ILE A 382 -15.96 -7.11 -4.41
C ILE A 382 -16.16 -6.97 -5.93
N LEU A 383 -15.15 -6.54 -6.68
CA LEU A 383 -15.20 -6.52 -8.15
C LEU A 383 -15.42 -7.91 -8.74
N TYR A 384 -14.79 -8.95 -8.17
CA TYR A 384 -15.03 -10.33 -8.59
C TYR A 384 -16.42 -10.87 -8.19
N VAL A 385 -16.99 -10.44 -7.05
CA VAL A 385 -18.39 -10.73 -6.68
C VAL A 385 -19.36 -10.05 -7.66
N LEU A 386 -19.09 -8.82 -8.04
CA LEU A 386 -19.87 -8.10 -9.06
C LEU A 386 -19.77 -8.81 -10.41
N ALA A 387 -18.56 -9.22 -10.82
CA ALA A 387 -18.34 -9.99 -12.03
C ALA A 387 -19.12 -11.32 -12.01
N PHE A 388 -19.10 -12.06 -10.90
CA PHE A 388 -19.90 -13.28 -10.70
C PHE A 388 -21.40 -13.02 -10.92
N SER A 389 -21.92 -11.98 -10.26
CA SER A 389 -23.34 -11.62 -10.31
C SER A 389 -23.77 -11.24 -11.73
N ILE A 390 -22.95 -10.48 -12.44
CA ILE A 390 -23.22 -10.05 -13.82
C ILE A 390 -23.08 -11.23 -14.79
N PHE A 391 -22.08 -12.07 -14.61
CA PHE A 391 -21.86 -13.26 -15.45
C PHE A 391 -23.07 -14.21 -15.38
N SER A 392 -23.69 -14.35 -14.21
CA SER A 392 -24.91 -15.14 -14.04
C SER A 392 -26.05 -14.66 -14.95
N ARG A 393 -26.13 -13.35 -15.26
CA ARG A 393 -27.13 -12.76 -16.17
C ARG A 393 -26.74 -12.96 -17.63
N ILE A 394 -25.46 -12.73 -17.97
CA ILE A 394 -24.96 -12.86 -19.35
C ILE A 394 -25.13 -14.31 -19.85
N ARG A 395 -24.75 -15.30 -19.02
CA ARG A 395 -24.83 -16.72 -19.41
C ARG A 395 -26.26 -17.20 -19.67
N LEU A 396 -27.25 -16.67 -18.94
CA LEU A 396 -28.66 -17.04 -19.11
C LEU A 396 -29.25 -16.43 -20.38
N ALA A 397 -28.88 -15.19 -20.70
CA ALA A 397 -29.35 -14.51 -21.90
C ALA A 397 -28.84 -15.16 -23.20
N GLY A 398 -27.62 -15.71 -23.20
CA GLY A 398 -27.04 -16.41 -24.35
C GLY A 398 -27.73 -17.74 -24.70
N HIS A 399 -28.42 -18.37 -23.74
CA HIS A 399 -29.14 -19.64 -23.94
C HIS A 399 -30.55 -19.49 -24.53
N VAL A 400 -31.15 -18.30 -24.48
CA VAL A 400 -32.52 -18.06 -24.99
C VAL A 400 -32.52 -17.65 -26.47
N SER A 401 -31.34 -17.31 -27.02
CA SER A 401 -31.15 -16.87 -28.41
C SER A 401 -30.63 -17.96 -29.36
N THR A 402 -30.65 -19.22 -28.94
CA THR A 402 -30.42 -20.41 -29.75
C THR A 402 -31.70 -21.23 -29.78
#